data_AF-A0A7S2DH13-F1
#
_entry.id   AF-A0A7S2DH13-F1
#
_cell.length_a   1.000
_cell.length_b   1.000
_cell.length_c   1.000
_cell.angle_alpha   90.00
_cell.angle_beta   90.00
_cell.angle_gamma   90.00
#
_symmetry.space_group_name_H-M   'P 1'
#
loop_
_entity.id
_entity.type
_entity.pdbx_description
1 polymer ?
#
loop_
_entity_poly.entity_id
_entity_poly.type
_entity_poly.pdbx_seq_one_letter_code
_entity_poly.pdbx_strand_id
1 'polypeptide(L)'
;AASFLLEYTTAFMQKYRTAGIPWAAFAHFVDSHEDSLATAERLDDPLADFLEQVDAHARLDTIVVVTSDHGLHYGPWFTTVAGRRERAQPVLHMRLPQLLKRRGIELHLDNLHERTTAFDLHETLAEALGTNRGVSRYGRSLFHVLPQ
;
A
#
# COMPACT_ATOMS: atom_id res chain seq x y z
N ALA A 1 -13.82 -12.58 -7.51
CA ALA A 1 -12.68 -13.23 -6.82
C ALA A 1 -12.14 -12.33 -5.71
N ALA A 2 -11.91 -11.04 -6.00
CA ALA A 2 -11.47 -10.06 -5.01
C ALA A 2 -12.33 -9.94 -3.75
N SER A 3 -13.66 -9.95 -3.85
CA SER A 3 -14.53 -9.88 -2.65
C SER A 3 -14.28 -11.03 -1.67
N PHE A 4 -14.13 -12.26 -2.16
CA PHE A 4 -13.78 -13.41 -1.30
C PHE A 4 -12.41 -13.27 -0.65
N LEU A 5 -11.42 -12.72 -1.38
CA LEU A 5 -10.09 -12.45 -0.84
C LEU A 5 -10.14 -11.41 0.28
N LEU A 6 -10.91 -10.33 0.08
CA LEU A 6 -11.11 -9.27 1.06
C LEU A 6 -11.86 -9.79 2.29
N GLU A 7 -12.95 -10.56 2.10
CA GLU A 7 -13.69 -11.22 3.18
C GLU A 7 -12.79 -12.14 4.01
N TYR A 8 -11.99 -12.97 3.35
CA TYR A 8 -11.02 -13.85 4.01
C TYR A 8 -9.97 -13.04 4.80
N THR A 9 -9.45 -11.97 4.20
CA THR A 9 -8.48 -11.08 4.83
C THR A 9 -9.07 -10.44 6.09
N THR A 10 -10.30 -9.94 6.02
CA THR A 10 -11.03 -9.39 7.17
C THR A 10 -11.21 -10.43 8.27
N ALA A 11 -11.65 -11.65 7.93
CA ALA A 11 -11.83 -12.72 8.90
C ALA A 11 -10.50 -13.12 9.57
N PHE A 12 -9.40 -13.19 8.81
CA PHE A 12 -8.06 -13.42 9.33
C PHE A 12 -7.65 -12.34 10.33
N MET A 13 -7.75 -11.06 9.93
CA MET A 13 -7.40 -9.91 10.78
C MET A 13 -8.21 -9.90 12.08
N GLN A 14 -9.53 -10.11 12.00
CA GLN A 14 -10.40 -10.14 13.17
C GLN A 14 -10.04 -11.27 14.15
N LYS A 15 -9.76 -12.47 13.62
CA LYS A 15 -9.37 -13.62 14.44
C LYS A 15 -8.07 -13.37 15.20
N TYR A 16 -7.02 -12.88 14.52
CA TYR A 16 -5.73 -12.62 15.14
C TYR A 16 -5.78 -11.46 16.13
N ARG A 17 -6.49 -10.39 15.77
CA ARG A 17 -6.73 -9.25 16.68
C ARG A 17 -7.44 -9.70 17.96
N THR A 18 -8.48 -10.52 17.85
CA THR A 18 -9.24 -11.03 19.01
C THR A 18 -8.37 -11.93 19.90
N ALA A 19 -7.46 -12.69 19.31
CA ALA A 19 -6.50 -13.52 20.02
C ALA A 19 -5.31 -12.73 20.62
N GLY A 20 -5.17 -11.43 20.32
CA GLY A 20 -4.04 -10.61 20.75
C GLY A 20 -2.71 -11.00 20.09
N ILE A 21 -2.76 -11.63 18.91
CA ILE A 21 -1.57 -12.12 18.20
C ILE A 21 -1.19 -11.09 17.12
N PRO A 22 0.09 -10.64 17.05
CA PRO A 22 0.56 -9.80 15.96
C PRO A 22 0.36 -10.48 14.60
N TRP A 23 -0.05 -9.71 13.59
CA TRP A 23 -0.39 -10.25 12.28
C TRP A 23 0.12 -9.34 11.16
N ALA A 24 0.30 -9.94 9.99
CA ALA A 24 0.48 -9.26 8.72
C ALA A 24 -0.41 -9.99 7.70
N ALA A 25 -1.16 -9.23 6.92
CA ALA A 25 -2.07 -9.78 5.91
C ALA A 25 -1.74 -9.17 4.55
N PHE A 26 -1.76 -10.01 3.51
CA PHE A 26 -1.42 -9.64 2.14
C PHE A 26 -2.55 -10.07 1.22
N ALA A 27 -3.25 -9.11 0.64
CA ALA A 27 -4.29 -9.34 -0.36
C ALA A 27 -3.72 -8.96 -1.74
N HIS A 28 -3.50 -9.96 -2.59
CA HIS A 28 -2.98 -9.80 -3.95
C HIS A 28 -4.11 -9.90 -4.97
N PHE A 29 -4.28 -8.85 -5.78
CA PHE A 29 -5.31 -8.76 -6.81
C PHE A 29 -4.71 -8.99 -8.19
N VAL A 30 -5.44 -9.69 -9.05
CA VAL A 30 -5.09 -9.86 -10.49
C VAL A 30 -6.11 -9.17 -11.38
N ASP A 31 -7.15 -8.59 -10.79
CA ASP A 31 -8.32 -8.07 -11.48
C ASP A 31 -7.96 -6.90 -12.42
N SER A 32 -6.89 -6.14 -12.15
CA SER A 32 -6.38 -5.08 -13.03
C SER A 32 -5.47 -5.57 -14.18
N HIS A 33 -5.31 -6.89 -14.34
CA HIS A 33 -4.43 -7.49 -15.35
C HIS A 33 -5.10 -7.62 -16.73
N GLU A 34 -5.65 -6.50 -17.22
CA GLU A 34 -6.40 -6.37 -18.46
C GLU A 34 -6.32 -4.91 -18.98
N ASP A 35 -6.83 -4.63 -20.17
CA ASP A 35 -6.62 -3.34 -20.87
C ASP A 35 -7.84 -2.40 -20.96
N SER A 36 -9.02 -2.85 -20.54
CA SER A 36 -10.27 -2.09 -20.52
C SER A 36 -10.50 -1.31 -19.22
N LEU A 37 -9.76 -1.63 -18.16
CA LEU A 37 -9.93 -1.12 -16.78
C LEU A 37 -11.29 -1.47 -16.14
N ALA A 38 -12.18 -2.17 -16.83
CA ALA A 38 -13.52 -2.48 -16.34
C ALA A 38 -13.50 -3.42 -15.12
N THR A 39 -12.47 -4.27 -15.01
CA THR A 39 -12.35 -5.16 -13.85
C THR A 39 -11.68 -4.46 -12.68
N ALA A 40 -10.75 -3.53 -12.96
CA ALA A 40 -10.20 -2.64 -11.94
C ALA A 40 -11.27 -1.71 -11.35
N GLU A 41 -12.19 -1.17 -12.17
CA GLU A 41 -13.32 -0.34 -11.70
C GLU A 41 -14.22 -1.12 -10.72
N ARG A 42 -14.46 -2.41 -10.96
CA ARG A 42 -15.24 -3.27 -10.06
C ARG A 42 -14.56 -3.56 -8.72
N LEU A 43 -13.27 -3.26 -8.57
CA LEU A 43 -12.58 -3.36 -7.29
C LEU A 43 -12.80 -2.14 -6.40
N ASP A 44 -13.27 -1.02 -6.93
CA ASP A 44 -13.32 0.24 -6.20
C ASP A 44 -14.20 0.14 -4.95
N ASP A 45 -15.49 -0.21 -5.11
CA ASP A 45 -16.41 -0.34 -3.97
C ASP A 45 -15.96 -1.39 -2.96
N PRO A 46 -15.61 -2.65 -3.34
CA PRO A 46 -15.17 -3.64 -2.36
C PRO A 46 -13.89 -3.25 -1.62
N LEU A 47 -12.94 -2.60 -2.30
CA LEU A 47 -11.71 -2.14 -1.68
C LEU A 47 -11.97 -0.97 -0.73
N ALA A 48 -12.84 -0.03 -1.12
CA ALA A 48 -13.26 1.07 -0.25
C ALA A 48 -13.94 0.55 1.02
N ASP A 49 -14.93 -0.34 0.89
CA ASP A 49 -15.62 -0.97 2.02
C ASP A 49 -14.63 -1.70 2.96
N PHE A 50 -13.67 -2.43 2.39
CA PHE A 50 -12.63 -3.10 3.16
C PHE A 50 -11.77 -2.08 3.94
N LEU A 51 -11.31 -1.02 3.29
CA LEU A 51 -10.47 0.01 3.92
C LEU A 51 -11.22 0.76 5.02
N GLU A 52 -12.51 1.04 4.83
CA GLU A 52 -13.38 1.64 5.85
C GLU A 52 -13.53 0.73 7.06
N GLN A 53 -13.73 -0.59 6.87
CA GLN A 53 -13.79 -1.55 7.98
C GLN A 53 -12.46 -1.62 8.73
N VAL A 54 -11.34 -1.63 8.02
CA VAL A 54 -10.00 -1.60 8.64
C VAL A 54 -9.81 -0.31 9.44
N ASP A 55 -10.29 0.83 8.94
CA ASP A 55 -10.20 2.09 9.65
C ASP A 55 -11.10 2.13 10.90
N ALA A 56 -12.35 1.68 10.79
CA ALA A 56 -13.29 1.63 11.91
C ALA A 56 -12.81 0.73 13.07
N HIS A 57 -12.06 -0.33 12.75
CA HIS A 57 -11.73 -1.37 13.72
C HIS A 57 -10.25 -1.43 14.12
N ALA A 58 -9.34 -0.97 13.28
CA ALA A 58 -7.90 -1.19 13.45
C ALA A 58 -7.04 0.06 13.14
N ARG A 59 -7.64 1.25 13.00
CA ARG A 59 -6.92 2.51 12.75
C ARG A 59 -5.89 2.89 13.83
N LEU A 60 -6.04 2.41 15.06
CA LEU A 60 -5.17 2.80 16.16
C LEU A 60 -3.75 2.26 16.03
N ASP A 61 -3.57 1.05 15.51
CA ASP A 61 -2.34 0.27 15.60
C ASP A 61 -1.91 -0.43 14.29
N THR A 62 -2.75 -0.42 13.26
CA THR A 62 -2.44 -1.07 11.98
C THR A 62 -1.76 -0.10 11.01
N ILE A 63 -0.80 -0.57 10.22
CA ILE A 63 -0.31 0.11 9.00
C ILE A 63 -1.06 -0.48 7.80
N VAL A 64 -1.56 0.38 6.91
CA VAL A 64 -2.17 -0.06 5.63
C VAL A 64 -1.32 0.46 4.49
N VAL A 65 -1.03 -0.42 3.54
CA VAL A 65 -0.32 -0.12 2.29
C VAL A 65 -1.14 -0.67 1.14
N VAL A 66 -1.45 0.18 0.17
CA VAL A 66 -2.01 -0.20 -1.12
C VAL A 66 -0.96 0.11 -2.18
N THR A 67 -0.54 -0.90 -2.92
CA THR A 67 0.52 -0.74 -3.92
C THR A 67 0.28 -1.61 -5.15
N SER A 68 0.82 -1.19 -6.29
CA SER A 68 0.90 -2.00 -7.50
C SER A 68 2.35 -2.27 -7.88
N ASP A 69 2.59 -3.35 -8.62
CA ASP A 69 3.90 -3.68 -9.18
C ASP A 69 4.20 -2.86 -10.45
N HIS A 70 3.17 -2.42 -11.17
CA HIS A 70 3.25 -1.54 -12.32
C HIS A 70 1.95 -0.73 -12.54
N GLY A 71 1.98 0.25 -13.45
CA GLY A 71 0.79 0.87 -14.04
C GLY A 71 0.21 0.06 -15.21
N LEU A 72 -0.59 0.65 -16.10
CA LEU A 72 -1.21 -0.12 -17.20
C LEU A 72 -0.17 -0.76 -18.14
N HIS A 73 -0.23 -2.09 -18.29
CA HIS A 73 0.73 -2.91 -19.05
C HIS A 73 0.07 -3.63 -20.25
N TYR A 74 -1.21 -3.43 -20.50
CA TYR A 74 -1.94 -4.18 -21.53
C TYR A 74 -2.58 -3.27 -22.58
N GLY A 75 -2.90 -3.90 -23.72
CA GLY A 75 -3.65 -3.28 -24.81
C GLY A 75 -2.86 -2.29 -25.66
N PRO A 76 -3.55 -1.65 -26.63
CA PRO A 76 -2.93 -0.73 -27.58
C PRO A 76 -2.26 0.47 -26.91
N TRP A 77 -2.79 0.94 -25.76
CA TRP A 77 -2.26 2.08 -25.05
C TRP A 77 -0.80 1.88 -24.60
N PHE A 78 -0.46 0.69 -24.12
CA PHE A 78 0.90 0.33 -23.69
C PHE A 78 1.94 0.51 -24.82
N THR A 79 1.53 0.37 -26.09
CA THR A 79 2.43 0.53 -27.25
C THR A 79 2.87 1.98 -27.50
N THR A 80 2.16 2.96 -26.91
CA THR A 80 2.47 4.38 -27.03
C THR A 80 3.62 4.80 -26.11
N VAL A 81 4.22 5.97 -26.37
CA VAL A 81 5.24 6.55 -25.46
C VAL A 81 4.62 6.89 -24.09
N ALA A 82 3.38 7.37 -24.07
CA ALA A 82 2.66 7.71 -22.84
C ALA A 82 2.36 6.45 -22.00
N GLY A 83 1.82 5.40 -22.62
CA GLY A 83 1.51 4.15 -21.92
C GLY A 83 2.75 3.45 -21.34
N ARG A 84 3.91 3.51 -22.02
CA ARG A 84 5.18 3.04 -21.43
C ARG A 84 5.60 3.83 -20.19
N ARG A 85 5.31 5.13 -20.14
CA ARG A 85 5.57 5.96 -18.94
C ARG A 85 4.59 5.61 -17.83
N GLU A 86 3.31 5.48 -18.15
CA GLU A 86 2.28 5.09 -17.18
C GLU A 86 2.56 3.74 -16.54
N ARG A 87 3.00 2.74 -17.32
CA ARG A 87 3.45 1.45 -16.78
C ARG A 87 4.51 1.60 -15.68
N ALA A 88 5.41 2.56 -15.83
CA ALA A 88 6.49 2.81 -14.88
C ALA A 88 6.05 3.65 -13.66
N GLN A 89 4.75 3.93 -13.52
CA GLN A 89 4.16 4.64 -12.40
C GLN A 89 3.21 3.71 -11.62
N PRO A 90 3.76 2.85 -10.74
CA PRO A 90 2.93 2.08 -9.83
C PRO A 90 2.24 3.00 -8.81
N VAL A 91 1.18 2.47 -8.21
CA VAL A 91 0.47 3.13 -7.11
C VAL A 91 1.19 2.85 -5.80
N LEU A 92 1.24 3.86 -4.92
CA LEU A 92 1.60 3.70 -3.52
C LEU A 92 0.72 4.63 -2.67
N HIS A 93 -0.17 4.03 -1.88
CA HIS A 93 -0.86 4.70 -0.78
C HIS A 93 -0.46 4.04 0.52
N MET A 94 -0.16 4.85 1.53
CA MET A 94 0.15 4.37 2.87
C MET A 94 -0.61 5.17 3.91
N ARG A 95 -1.18 4.45 4.88
CA ARG A 95 -1.78 5.04 6.08
C ARG A 95 -1.12 4.48 7.32
N LEU A 96 -0.44 5.35 8.06
CA LEU A 96 0.12 5.02 9.37
C LEU A 96 -0.97 4.94 10.46
N PRO A 97 -0.79 4.07 11.46
CA PRO A 97 -1.67 4.02 12.63
C PRO A 97 -1.64 5.31 13.43
N GLN A 98 -2.75 5.62 14.11
CA GLN A 98 -2.80 6.79 15.00
C GLN A 98 -1.74 6.75 16.10
N LEU A 99 -1.34 5.56 16.58
CA LEU A 99 -0.32 5.44 17.61
C LEU A 99 1.03 6.01 17.17
N LEU A 100 1.44 5.81 15.91
CA LEU A 100 2.66 6.40 15.37
C LEU A 100 2.52 7.91 15.22
N LYS A 101 1.38 8.40 14.71
CA LYS A 101 1.11 9.84 14.61
C LYS A 101 1.17 10.55 15.96
N ARG A 102 0.60 9.95 17.02
CA ARG A 102 0.66 10.49 18.40
C ARG A 102 2.09 10.57 18.96
N ARG A 103 3.02 9.79 18.41
CA ARG A 103 4.45 9.84 18.75
C ARG A 103 5.24 10.83 17.88
N GLY A 104 4.56 11.60 17.02
CA GLY A 104 5.17 12.51 16.06
C GLY A 104 5.78 11.83 14.83
N ILE A 105 5.44 10.56 14.57
CA ILE A 105 5.91 9.83 13.40
C ILE A 105 4.85 9.96 12.30
N GLU A 106 5.19 10.66 11.24
CA GLU A 106 4.35 10.90 10.06
C GLU A 106 5.15 10.74 8.77
N LEU A 107 4.45 10.53 7.65
CA LEU A 107 5.07 10.54 6.33
C LEU A 107 5.43 11.98 5.94
N HIS A 108 6.62 12.19 5.40
CA HIS A 108 7.07 13.51 4.99
C HIS A 108 6.37 13.94 3.69
N LEU A 109 5.63 15.05 3.73
CA LEU A 109 4.81 15.51 2.59
C LEU A 109 5.65 15.91 1.37
N ASP A 110 6.90 16.32 1.58
CA ASP A 110 7.84 16.61 0.49
C ASP A 110 8.06 15.40 -0.43
N ASN A 111 7.84 14.17 0.06
CA ASN A 111 8.00 12.95 -0.74
C ASN A 111 6.82 12.71 -1.71
N LEU A 112 5.72 13.48 -1.65
CA LEU A 112 4.53 13.28 -2.50
C LEU A 112 4.80 13.48 -4.00
N HIS A 113 5.83 14.25 -4.33
CA HIS A 113 6.23 14.54 -5.71
C HIS A 113 7.57 13.91 -6.09
N GLU A 114 8.11 13.09 -5.21
CA GLU A 114 9.39 12.41 -5.41
C GLU A 114 9.22 10.98 -5.91
N ARG A 115 10.26 10.46 -6.56
CA ARG A 115 10.28 9.07 -6.98
C ARG A 115 10.55 8.18 -5.77
N THR A 116 9.55 7.42 -5.38
CA THR A 116 9.67 6.38 -4.36
C THR A 116 9.95 5.03 -5.00
N THR A 117 10.63 4.15 -4.26
CA THR A 117 10.91 2.78 -4.66
C THR A 117 10.37 1.79 -3.62
N ALA A 118 10.30 0.51 -3.98
CA ALA A 118 9.97 -0.55 -3.02
C ALA A 118 10.98 -0.63 -1.86
N PHE A 119 12.22 -0.15 -2.04
CA PHE A 119 13.21 -0.08 -0.98
C PHE A 119 12.88 1.02 0.04
N ASP A 120 12.36 2.17 -0.40
CA ASP A 120 11.91 3.24 0.50
C ASP A 120 10.72 2.77 1.34
N LEU A 121 9.77 2.07 0.71
CA LEU A 121 8.66 1.41 1.40
C LEU A 121 9.18 0.40 2.44
N HIS A 122 10.15 -0.45 2.07
CA HIS A 122 10.76 -1.42 2.98
C HIS A 122 11.40 -0.74 4.20
N GLU A 123 12.21 0.29 3.99
CA GLU A 123 12.84 1.04 5.10
C GLU A 123 11.80 1.75 5.97
N THR A 124 10.72 2.27 5.37
CA THR A 124 9.61 2.89 6.11
C THR A 124 8.95 1.90 7.06
N LEU A 125 8.62 0.70 6.56
CA LEU A 125 8.01 -0.35 7.39
C LEU A 125 8.98 -0.86 8.46
N ALA A 126 10.26 -1.03 8.12
CA ALA A 126 11.28 -1.46 9.07
C ALA A 126 11.49 -0.45 10.21
N GLU A 127 11.54 0.86 9.90
CA GLU A 127 11.62 1.91 10.91
C GLU A 127 10.34 1.97 11.76
N ALA A 128 9.15 1.86 11.14
CA ALA A 128 7.87 1.84 11.84
C ALA A 128 7.77 0.71 12.87
N LEU A 129 8.32 -0.46 12.52
CA LEU A 129 8.37 -1.66 13.36
C LEU A 129 9.58 -1.68 14.31
N GLY A 130 10.49 -0.69 14.22
CA GLY A 130 11.68 -0.59 15.06
C GLY A 130 12.76 -1.63 14.77
N THR A 131 12.78 -2.21 13.56
CA THR A 131 13.76 -3.23 13.16
C THR A 131 15.00 -2.65 12.47
N ASN A 132 14.90 -1.44 11.91
CA ASN A 132 16.03 -0.67 11.37
C ASN A 132 15.84 0.84 11.64
N ARG A 133 16.86 1.64 11.34
CA ARG A 133 16.88 3.12 11.43
C ARG A 133 16.29 3.84 10.21
N GLY A 134 15.60 3.12 9.32
CA GLY A 134 14.96 3.71 8.13
C GLY A 134 15.93 4.15 7.03
N VAL A 135 17.14 3.58 6.96
CA VAL A 135 18.11 3.87 5.89
C VAL A 135 18.88 2.61 5.55
N SER A 136 19.06 2.36 4.26
CA SER A 136 20.00 1.38 3.73
C SER A 136 20.71 1.89 2.49
N ARG A 137 21.50 1.02 1.84
CA ARG A 137 22.14 1.33 0.55
C ARG A 137 21.15 1.49 -0.60
N TYR A 138 19.90 1.04 -0.42
CA TYR A 138 18.91 0.95 -1.49
C TYR A 138 17.71 1.88 -1.34
N GLY A 139 17.42 2.32 -0.11
CA GLY A 139 16.27 3.18 0.15
C GLY A 139 16.41 3.95 1.45
N ARG A 140 15.48 4.88 1.64
CA ARG A 140 15.29 5.68 2.85
C ARG A 140 13.81 5.68 3.21
N SER A 141 13.54 5.58 4.49
CA SER A 141 12.19 5.66 5.04
C SER A 141 11.53 6.99 4.68
N LEU A 142 10.26 6.91 4.31
CA LEU A 142 9.40 8.03 3.95
C LEU A 142 9.01 8.90 5.15
N PHE A 143 9.46 8.57 6.37
CA PHE A 143 9.44 9.49 7.52
C PHE A 143 10.45 10.63 7.39
N HIS A 144 11.41 10.48 6.49
CA HIS A 144 12.45 11.46 6.19
C HIS A 144 12.31 11.95 4.74
N VAL A 145 12.85 13.12 4.45
CA VAL A 145 12.91 13.64 3.07
C VAL A 145 13.83 12.75 2.23
N LEU A 146 13.33 12.32 1.06
CA LEU A 146 14.12 11.59 0.09
C LEU A 146 15.21 12.49 -0.53
N PRO A 147 16.39 11.93 -0.86
CA PRO A 147 17.41 12.70 -1.56
C PRO A 147 16.91 13.11 -2.97
N GLN A 148 17.19 14.35 -3.37
CA GLN A 148 16.95 14.88 -4.72
C GLN A 148 17.99 14.37 -5.73
#